data_AF-X1P7J9-F1
#
_entry.id   AF-X1P7J9-F1
#
_cell.length_a   1.000
_cell.length_b   1.000
_cell.length_c   1.000
_cell.angle_alpha   90.00
_cell.angle_beta   90.00
_cell.angle_gamma   90.00
#
_symmetry.space_group_name_H-M   'P 1'
#
loop_
_entity.id
_entity.type
_entity.pdbx_description
1 polymer ?
#
loop_
_entity_poly.entity_id
_entity_poly.type
_entity_poly.pdbx_seq_one_letter_code
_entity_poly.pdbx_strand_id
1 'polypeptide(L)'
;RSYGFDEVAIVPGDTTVNPDQTNIDFKIDNFTFSIPIIASAMDAVTDVNFAILMSKLGGLAVLHLEGVQTRYDNPQELLAEIAQATDAQVTSLLQRIYSQPIKENLIGERIQSIKKSGAICAVSVAPANTKRFAPITAEAGADIFVIQSTVTSARHISKSYRGLIFEELRKSIPMPIIVGNCVSYSSCLALLRTGISGVLVGVGPGAACTTRQVLGVGVPQITATIDCAAARDEYLRESGRYVPIITDGGFRNGGDLCKAFASGADAVMLGSILAQAEEAPG
;
A
#
# COMPACT_ATOMS: atom_id res chain seq x y z
N ARG A 1 11.19 -23.93 -4.58
CA ARG A 1 11.42 -23.05 -5.74
C ARG A 1 10.30 -22.01 -5.74
N SER A 2 10.59 -20.77 -6.10
CA SER A 2 9.63 -19.67 -6.19
C SER A 2 9.71 -19.04 -7.57
N TYR A 3 8.65 -18.33 -7.97
CA TYR A 3 8.45 -17.83 -9.33
C TYR A 3 8.08 -16.36 -9.35
N GLY A 4 8.70 -15.59 -10.25
CA GLY A 4 8.35 -14.21 -10.56
C GLY A 4 7.43 -14.11 -11.77
N PHE A 5 7.08 -12.88 -12.15
CA PHE A 5 6.23 -12.63 -13.32
C PHE A 5 6.82 -13.17 -14.63
N ASP A 6 8.14 -13.18 -14.78
CA ASP A 6 8.83 -13.68 -15.99
C ASP A 6 8.78 -15.19 -16.15
N GLU A 7 8.45 -15.92 -15.09
CA GLU A 7 8.51 -17.39 -15.07
C GLU A 7 7.16 -18.04 -15.35
N VAL A 8 6.10 -17.24 -15.54
CA VAL A 8 4.73 -17.72 -15.75
C VAL A 8 4.01 -16.96 -16.87
N ALA A 9 3.02 -17.63 -17.46
CA ALA A 9 2.09 -17.06 -18.43
C ALA A 9 0.66 -17.52 -18.11
N ILE A 10 -0.33 -16.72 -18.48
CA ILE A 10 -1.75 -17.08 -18.36
C ILE A 10 -2.12 -17.90 -19.59
N VAL A 11 -2.73 -19.05 -19.36
CA VAL A 11 -3.24 -19.91 -20.43
C VAL A 11 -4.64 -19.43 -20.83
N PRO A 12 -4.94 -19.24 -22.13
CA PRO A 12 -6.29 -18.93 -22.57
C PRO A 12 -7.30 -19.99 -22.13
N GLY A 13 -8.48 -19.54 -21.68
CA GLY A 13 -9.59 -20.44 -21.36
C GLY A 13 -10.36 -20.89 -22.60
N ASP A 14 -11.30 -21.81 -22.41
CA ASP A 14 -12.13 -22.38 -23.49
C ASP A 14 -13.19 -21.40 -24.04
N THR A 15 -13.40 -20.26 -23.38
CA THR A 15 -14.42 -19.27 -23.73
C THR A 15 -13.84 -17.87 -23.68
N THR A 16 -14.17 -17.05 -24.67
CA THR A 16 -13.85 -15.63 -24.71
C THR A 16 -15.01 -14.79 -24.21
N VAL A 17 -14.69 -13.66 -23.60
CA VAL A 17 -15.67 -12.69 -23.10
C VAL A 17 -15.28 -11.30 -23.61
N ASN A 18 -16.26 -10.46 -23.93
CA ASN A 18 -15.95 -9.08 -24.31
C ASN A 18 -15.45 -8.30 -23.08
N PRO A 19 -14.44 -7.41 -23.23
CA PRO A 19 -13.90 -6.66 -22.11
C PRO A 19 -14.94 -5.87 -21.30
N ASP A 20 -15.96 -5.30 -21.97
CA ASP A 20 -17.04 -4.53 -21.35
C ASP A 20 -17.98 -5.38 -20.48
N GLN A 21 -17.89 -6.71 -20.56
CA GLN A 21 -18.64 -7.65 -19.72
C GLN A 21 -17.85 -8.09 -18.47
N THR A 22 -16.64 -7.57 -18.27
CA THR A 22 -15.79 -7.93 -17.12
C THR A 22 -16.04 -6.98 -15.96
N ASN A 23 -16.31 -7.53 -14.77
CA ASN A 23 -16.34 -6.73 -13.55
C ASN A 23 -14.93 -6.68 -12.92
N ILE A 24 -14.42 -5.47 -12.74
CA ILE A 24 -13.12 -5.21 -12.10
C ILE A 24 -13.26 -4.48 -10.76
N ASP A 25 -14.48 -4.41 -10.22
CA ASP A 25 -14.75 -3.78 -8.93
C ASP A 25 -13.93 -4.44 -7.82
N PHE A 26 -13.26 -3.60 -7.04
CA PHE A 26 -12.49 -3.99 -5.88
C PHE A 26 -13.18 -3.53 -4.61
N LYS A 27 -13.22 -4.40 -3.59
CA LYS A 27 -13.89 -4.12 -2.31
C LYS A 27 -12.94 -4.23 -1.14
N ILE A 28 -12.96 -3.23 -0.27
CA ILE A 28 -12.35 -3.27 1.07
C ILE A 28 -13.41 -2.83 2.06
N ASP A 29 -13.86 -3.76 2.90
CA ASP A 29 -14.90 -3.49 3.89
C ASP A 29 -16.15 -2.87 3.22
N ASN A 30 -16.56 -1.67 3.62
CA ASN A 30 -17.68 -0.92 3.04
C ASN A 30 -17.33 -0.06 1.81
N PHE A 31 -16.07 -0.06 1.35
CA PHE A 31 -15.63 0.70 0.18
C PHE A 31 -15.61 -0.17 -1.07
N THR A 32 -16.14 0.36 -2.18
CA THR A 32 -16.06 -0.25 -3.50
C THR A 32 -15.36 0.72 -4.46
N PHE A 33 -14.37 0.23 -5.18
CA PHE A 33 -13.57 0.94 -6.16
C PHE A 33 -13.84 0.32 -7.53
N SER A 34 -14.10 1.13 -8.55
CA SER A 34 -14.35 0.62 -9.91
C SER A 34 -13.07 0.25 -10.65
N ILE A 35 -11.90 0.53 -10.06
CA ILE A 35 -10.60 0.11 -10.57
C ILE A 35 -9.82 -0.56 -9.44
N PRO A 36 -9.27 -1.78 -9.64
CA PRO A 36 -8.54 -2.54 -8.63
C PRO A 36 -7.07 -2.07 -8.51
N ILE A 37 -6.85 -0.76 -8.54
CA ILE A 37 -5.52 -0.14 -8.51
C ILE A 37 -5.44 0.83 -7.33
N ILE A 38 -4.38 0.66 -6.55
CA ILE A 38 -4.02 1.50 -5.42
C ILE A 38 -2.70 2.21 -5.74
N ALA A 39 -2.65 3.54 -5.68
CA ALA A 39 -1.40 4.28 -5.79
C ALA A 39 -0.59 4.19 -4.50
N SER A 40 0.70 3.86 -4.62
CA SER A 40 1.59 3.62 -3.49
C SER A 40 1.73 4.86 -2.60
N ALA A 41 1.93 4.62 -1.30
CA ALA A 41 2.32 5.65 -0.33
C ALA A 41 3.79 6.05 -0.50
N MET A 42 4.08 6.71 -1.62
CA MET A 42 5.38 7.27 -1.96
C MET A 42 5.18 8.74 -2.28
N ASP A 43 6.04 9.61 -1.74
CA ASP A 43 5.94 11.05 -1.96
C ASP A 43 6.14 11.47 -3.42
N ALA A 44 6.80 10.64 -4.23
CA ALA A 44 6.93 10.84 -5.68
C ALA A 44 5.67 10.40 -6.47
N VAL A 45 4.70 9.76 -5.82
CA VAL A 45 3.49 9.21 -6.47
C VAL A 45 2.24 9.93 -5.96
N THR A 46 2.08 10.03 -4.64
CA THR A 46 0.83 10.46 -4.03
C THR A 46 1.01 11.74 -3.23
N ASP A 47 0.47 12.83 -3.76
CA ASP A 47 0.14 14.03 -2.98
C ASP A 47 -1.39 14.17 -2.81
N VAL A 48 -1.84 15.28 -2.23
CA VAL A 48 -3.28 15.57 -2.06
C VAL A 48 -4.01 15.61 -3.39
N ASN A 49 -3.44 16.24 -4.42
CA ASN A 49 -4.11 16.42 -5.72
C ASN A 49 -4.23 15.09 -6.47
N PHE A 50 -3.15 14.31 -6.49
CA PHE A 50 -3.13 12.98 -7.07
C PHE A 50 -4.14 12.06 -6.38
N ALA A 51 -4.25 12.13 -5.04
CA ALA A 51 -5.22 11.33 -4.31
C ALA A 51 -6.68 11.65 -4.69
N ILE A 52 -6.99 12.94 -4.87
CA ILE A 52 -8.30 13.38 -5.34
C ILE A 52 -8.56 12.88 -6.76
N LEU A 53 -7.59 12.98 -7.65
CA LEU A 53 -7.71 12.53 -9.04
C LEU A 53 -7.91 11.02 -9.12
N MET A 54 -7.09 10.24 -8.40
CA MET A 54 -7.18 8.79 -8.38
C MET A 54 -8.54 8.32 -7.85
N SER A 55 -9.07 8.98 -6.82
CA SER A 55 -10.42 8.71 -6.31
C SER A 55 -11.51 9.00 -7.36
N LYS A 56 -11.38 10.06 -8.15
CA LYS A 56 -12.33 10.39 -9.24
C LYS A 56 -12.27 9.39 -10.40
N LEU A 57 -11.11 8.83 -10.67
CA LEU A 57 -10.93 7.76 -11.64
C LEU A 57 -11.48 6.41 -11.15
N GLY A 58 -11.84 6.32 -9.86
CA GLY A 58 -12.44 5.12 -9.26
C GLY A 58 -11.43 4.14 -8.67
N GLY A 59 -10.16 4.55 -8.54
CA GLY A 59 -9.14 3.83 -7.78
C GLY A 59 -8.93 4.42 -6.39
N LEU A 60 -7.86 3.97 -5.72
CA LEU A 60 -7.45 4.49 -4.41
C LEU A 60 -6.03 5.05 -4.49
N ALA A 61 -5.72 6.10 -3.73
CA ALA A 61 -4.35 6.52 -3.51
C ALA A 61 -4.10 6.65 -2.01
N VAL A 62 -2.89 6.27 -1.59
CA VAL A 62 -2.52 6.24 -0.17
C VAL A 62 -1.51 7.35 0.11
N LEU A 63 -1.88 8.31 0.95
CA LEU A 63 -0.98 9.40 1.33
C LEU A 63 0.07 8.92 2.35
N HIS A 64 1.35 9.21 2.09
CA HIS A 64 2.44 8.85 3.00
C HIS A 64 2.57 9.88 4.15
N LEU A 65 2.13 9.53 5.36
CA LEU A 65 2.11 10.49 6.48
C LEU A 65 3.47 10.69 7.15
N GLU A 66 4.47 9.89 6.79
CA GLU A 66 5.86 10.07 7.25
C GLU A 66 6.74 10.66 6.16
N GLY A 67 6.11 11.12 5.07
CA GLY A 67 6.72 11.72 3.91
C GLY A 67 6.89 13.24 4.00
N VAL A 68 7.11 13.88 2.85
CA VAL A 68 7.27 15.33 2.77
C VAL A 68 5.95 16.08 2.98
N GLN A 69 4.83 15.43 2.64
CA GLN A 69 3.47 15.99 2.70
C GLN A 69 3.08 16.49 4.09
N THR A 70 3.66 15.91 5.14
CA THR A 70 3.38 16.21 6.56
C THR A 70 4.59 16.80 7.30
N ARG A 71 5.73 16.98 6.61
CA ARG A 71 6.93 17.63 7.18
C ARG A 71 7.04 19.10 6.77
N TYR A 72 6.42 19.46 5.65
CA TYR A 72 6.53 20.79 5.04
C TYR A 72 5.17 21.33 4.59
N ASP A 73 5.02 22.64 4.72
CA ASP A 73 3.81 23.35 4.30
C ASP A 73 3.67 23.35 2.76
N ASN A 74 4.82 23.49 2.05
CA ASN A 74 4.93 23.48 0.59
C ASN A 74 5.82 22.31 0.11
N PRO A 75 5.33 21.06 0.10
CA PRO A 75 6.13 19.90 -0.31
C PRO A 75 6.53 19.90 -1.80
N GLN A 76 5.79 20.62 -2.66
CA GLN A 76 6.00 20.60 -4.11
C GLN A 76 7.37 21.13 -4.53
N GLU A 77 7.85 22.20 -3.90
CA GLU A 77 9.17 22.78 -4.20
C GLU A 77 10.30 21.79 -3.88
N LEU A 78 10.15 21.03 -2.80
CA LEU A 78 11.12 20.02 -2.37
C LEU A 78 11.10 18.80 -3.28
N LEU A 79 9.93 18.38 -3.76
CA LEU A 79 9.83 17.29 -4.73
C LEU A 79 10.47 17.69 -6.05
N ALA A 80 10.27 18.93 -6.51
CA ALA A 80 10.94 19.46 -7.69
C ALA A 80 12.48 19.53 -7.50
N GLU A 81 12.96 19.93 -6.32
CA GLU A 81 14.40 19.91 -5.98
C GLU A 81 14.96 18.48 -6.05
N ILE A 82 14.23 17.49 -5.50
CA ILE A 82 14.62 16.08 -5.53
C ILE A 82 14.67 15.55 -6.98
N ALA A 83 13.65 15.84 -7.78
CA ALA A 83 13.55 15.37 -9.17
C ALA A 83 14.67 15.91 -10.07
N GLN A 84 15.20 17.10 -9.75
CA GLN A 84 16.31 17.73 -10.48
C GLN A 84 17.69 17.38 -9.90
N ALA A 85 17.76 16.68 -8.76
CA ALA A 85 19.02 16.36 -8.11
C ALA A 85 19.81 15.32 -8.91
N THR A 86 21.13 15.47 -8.92
CA THR A 86 22.02 14.46 -9.50
C THR A 86 22.13 13.24 -8.59
N ASP A 87 22.47 12.07 -9.15
CA ASP A 87 22.70 10.83 -8.38
C ASP A 87 23.71 11.00 -7.24
N ALA A 88 24.71 11.88 -7.43
CA ALA A 88 25.74 12.17 -6.43
C ALA A 88 25.18 12.96 -5.22
N GLN A 89 24.10 13.71 -5.40
CA GLN A 89 23.55 14.63 -4.39
C GLN A 89 22.24 14.12 -3.79
N VAL A 90 21.47 13.32 -4.53
CA VAL A 90 20.10 12.93 -4.17
C VAL A 90 20.01 12.24 -2.81
N THR A 91 20.97 11.38 -2.47
CA THR A 91 20.95 10.66 -1.18
C THR A 91 21.07 11.64 0.00
N SER A 92 22.04 12.55 -0.06
CA SER A 92 22.27 13.55 1.00
C SER A 92 21.09 14.53 1.08
N LEU A 93 20.50 14.90 -0.06
CA LEU A 93 19.32 15.75 -0.13
C LEU A 93 18.11 15.09 0.54
N LEU A 94 17.82 13.83 0.20
CA LEU A 94 16.73 13.06 0.83
C LEU A 94 16.94 12.94 2.34
N GLN A 95 18.15 12.61 2.80
CA GLN A 95 18.45 12.54 4.23
C GLN A 95 18.16 13.86 4.95
N ARG A 96 18.56 15.00 4.35
CA ARG A 96 18.28 16.32 4.89
C ARG A 96 16.78 16.59 4.96
N ILE A 97 16.04 16.38 3.87
CA ILE A 97 14.61 16.65 3.78
C ILE A 97 13.82 15.79 4.78
N TYR A 98 14.10 14.49 4.85
CA TYR A 98 13.36 13.56 5.72
C TYR A 98 13.78 13.62 7.20
N SER A 99 14.83 14.38 7.53
CA SER A 99 15.21 14.64 8.93
C SER A 99 14.27 15.60 9.65
N GLN A 100 13.56 16.45 8.91
CA GLN A 100 12.60 17.41 9.46
C GLN A 100 11.46 16.64 10.17
N PRO A 101 11.12 16.94 11.44
CA PRO A 101 10.08 16.20 12.15
C PRO A 101 8.71 16.34 11.46
N ILE A 102 7.90 15.29 11.58
CA ILE A 102 6.50 15.28 11.12
C ILE A 102 5.71 16.31 11.93
N LYS A 103 4.99 17.19 11.24
CA LYS A 103 4.10 18.18 11.82
C LYS A 103 2.69 17.61 11.91
N GLU A 104 2.22 17.33 13.12
CA GLU A 104 0.93 16.68 13.35
C GLU A 104 -0.27 17.49 12.83
N ASN A 105 -0.20 18.83 12.84
CA ASN A 105 -1.25 19.67 12.26
C ASN A 105 -1.41 19.44 10.75
N LEU A 106 -0.30 19.21 10.03
CA LEU A 106 -0.36 18.95 8.60
C LEU A 106 -1.05 17.62 8.28
N ILE A 107 -0.96 16.61 9.15
CA ILE A 107 -1.71 15.34 8.96
C ILE A 107 -3.20 15.64 8.82
N GLY A 108 -3.76 16.40 9.75
CA GLY A 108 -5.17 16.80 9.72
C GLY A 108 -5.52 17.65 8.50
N GLU A 109 -4.68 18.64 8.18
CA GLU A 109 -4.90 19.54 7.04
C GLU A 109 -4.90 18.79 5.70
N ARG A 110 -3.97 17.86 5.48
CA ARG A 110 -3.92 17.06 4.23
C ARG A 110 -5.12 16.13 4.10
N ILE A 111 -5.48 15.42 5.17
CA ILE A 111 -6.66 14.54 5.19
C ILE A 111 -7.93 15.35 4.88
N GLN A 112 -8.14 16.47 5.57
CA GLN A 112 -9.30 17.33 5.36
C GLN A 112 -9.35 17.92 3.95
N SER A 113 -8.19 18.23 3.35
CA SER A 113 -8.13 18.73 1.97
C SER A 113 -8.63 17.69 0.97
N ILE A 114 -8.25 16.41 1.13
CA ILE A 114 -8.78 15.31 0.32
C ILE A 114 -10.28 15.15 0.58
N LYS A 115 -10.70 15.07 1.85
CA LYS A 115 -12.10 14.84 2.23
C LYS A 115 -13.05 15.95 1.77
N LYS A 116 -12.63 17.22 1.78
CA LYS A 116 -13.44 18.36 1.29
C LYS A 116 -13.81 18.24 -0.20
N SER A 117 -13.05 17.49 -0.98
CA SER A 117 -13.35 17.23 -2.40
C SER A 117 -14.38 16.12 -2.62
N GLY A 118 -14.76 15.38 -1.57
CA GLY A 118 -15.59 14.17 -1.65
C GLY A 118 -14.81 12.90 -1.98
N ALA A 119 -13.49 12.99 -2.18
CA ALA A 119 -12.62 11.83 -2.43
C ALA A 119 -12.45 10.93 -1.19
N ILE A 120 -12.18 9.64 -1.45
CA ILE A 120 -11.79 8.67 -0.42
C ILE A 120 -10.35 8.96 0.00
N CYS A 121 -10.11 9.09 1.31
CA CYS A 121 -8.80 9.38 1.88
C CYS A 121 -8.20 8.14 2.54
N ALA A 122 -7.21 7.53 1.90
CA ALA A 122 -6.35 6.53 2.55
C ALA A 122 -5.02 7.15 2.97
N VAL A 123 -4.50 6.70 4.12
CA VAL A 123 -3.24 7.20 4.68
C VAL A 123 -2.36 6.04 5.14
N SER A 124 -1.04 6.19 5.03
CA SER A 124 -0.07 5.18 5.42
C SER A 124 0.88 5.67 6.50
N VAL A 125 1.18 4.78 7.45
CA VAL A 125 2.20 4.94 8.49
C VAL A 125 2.99 3.65 8.67
N ALA A 126 4.21 3.78 9.17
CA ALA A 126 5.03 2.68 9.63
C ALA A 126 4.49 2.10 10.97
N PRO A 127 4.74 0.80 11.24
CA PRO A 127 4.35 0.15 12.48
C PRO A 127 4.82 0.89 13.75
N ALA A 128 6.01 1.50 13.71
CA ALA A 128 6.59 2.21 14.85
C ALA A 128 5.77 3.44 15.28
N ASN A 129 5.19 4.16 14.31
CA ASN A 129 4.46 5.40 14.55
C ASN A 129 2.93 5.22 14.57
N THR A 130 2.45 4.01 14.28
CA THR A 130 1.03 3.69 14.22
C THR A 130 0.25 4.14 15.45
N LYS A 131 0.73 3.83 16.66
CA LYS A 131 0.04 4.19 17.91
C LYS A 131 -0.08 5.70 18.12
N ARG A 132 0.86 6.48 17.59
CA ARG A 132 0.88 7.94 17.70
C ARG A 132 -0.08 8.57 16.70
N PHE A 133 -0.06 8.12 15.45
CA PHE A 133 -0.77 8.79 14.36
C PHE A 133 -2.19 8.26 14.12
N ALA A 134 -2.51 7.02 14.50
CA ALA A 134 -3.84 6.46 14.30
C ALA A 134 -4.97 7.33 14.90
N PRO A 135 -4.89 7.84 16.16
CA PRO A 135 -5.93 8.71 16.70
C PRO A 135 -6.09 10.02 15.92
N ILE A 136 -4.98 10.64 15.50
CA ILE A 136 -4.96 11.89 14.73
C ILE A 136 -5.65 11.69 13.38
N THR A 137 -5.34 10.59 12.70
CA THR A 137 -5.97 10.27 11.41
C THR A 137 -7.47 9.96 11.53
N ALA A 138 -7.87 9.32 12.63
CA ALA A 138 -9.28 9.04 12.92
C ALA A 138 -10.06 10.33 13.19
N GLU A 139 -9.50 11.23 14.00
CA GLU A 139 -10.09 12.55 14.30
C GLU A 139 -10.20 13.42 13.04
N ALA A 140 -9.20 13.37 12.16
CA ALA A 140 -9.21 14.09 10.89
C ALA A 140 -10.21 13.51 9.85
N GLY A 141 -10.74 12.29 10.09
CA GLY A 141 -11.73 11.66 9.22
C GLY A 141 -11.15 10.93 8.00
N ALA A 142 -9.97 10.33 8.12
CA ALA A 142 -9.47 9.41 7.11
C ALA A 142 -10.44 8.23 6.92
N ASP A 143 -10.49 7.65 5.72
CA ASP A 143 -11.42 6.57 5.37
C ASP A 143 -10.78 5.19 5.51
N ILE A 144 -9.49 5.07 5.17
CA ILE A 144 -8.74 3.81 5.20
C ILE A 144 -7.38 4.05 5.83
N PHE A 145 -6.98 3.18 6.76
CA PHE A 145 -5.69 3.28 7.44
C PHE A 145 -4.76 2.15 7.01
N VAL A 146 -3.58 2.50 6.49
CA VAL A 146 -2.59 1.56 6.00
C VAL A 146 -1.39 1.53 6.94
N ILE A 147 -1.01 0.34 7.37
CA ILE A 147 0.21 0.11 8.14
C ILE A 147 1.20 -0.58 7.22
N GLN A 148 2.15 0.20 6.71
CA GLN A 148 3.07 -0.25 5.67
C GLN A 148 4.51 -0.26 6.18
N SER A 149 5.18 -1.38 5.93
CA SER A 149 6.63 -1.52 6.09
C SER A 149 7.14 -2.54 5.09
N THR A 150 8.46 -2.64 4.92
CA THR A 150 9.04 -3.67 4.04
C THR A 150 8.62 -5.07 4.46
N VAL A 151 8.60 -5.38 5.76
CA VAL A 151 8.23 -6.71 6.29
C VAL A 151 7.43 -6.52 7.58
N THR A 152 6.18 -6.96 7.56
CA THR A 152 5.27 -6.88 8.71
C THR A 152 4.84 -8.28 9.16
N SER A 153 4.85 -8.50 10.48
CA SER A 153 4.34 -9.70 11.12
C SER A 153 3.21 -9.35 12.10
N ALA A 154 2.30 -10.29 12.34
CA ALA A 154 1.22 -10.12 13.31
C ALA A 154 1.72 -9.94 14.76
N ARG A 155 2.93 -10.43 15.05
CA ARG A 155 3.57 -10.38 16.36
C ARG A 155 4.95 -9.78 16.21
N HIS A 156 5.25 -8.78 17.04
CA HIS A 156 6.57 -8.15 17.11
C HIS A 156 7.09 -8.26 18.55
N ILE A 157 8.31 -8.81 18.69
CA ILE A 157 8.97 -8.95 19.98
C ILE A 157 9.80 -7.68 20.24
N SER A 158 9.46 -6.94 21.29
CA SER A 158 10.16 -5.72 21.69
C SER A 158 10.38 -5.70 23.20
N LYS A 159 11.38 -4.92 23.63
CA LYS A 159 11.59 -4.56 25.05
C LYS A 159 10.64 -3.45 25.51
N SER A 160 9.93 -2.80 24.60
CA SER A 160 8.91 -1.80 24.93
C SER A 160 7.82 -2.44 25.78
N TYR A 161 7.33 -1.70 26.77
CA TYR A 161 6.31 -2.18 27.71
C TYR A 161 5.04 -2.69 27.01
N ARG A 162 4.63 -2.05 25.90
CA ARG A 162 3.52 -2.50 25.06
C ARG A 162 3.83 -2.24 23.59
N GLY A 163 3.82 -3.29 22.77
CA GLY A 163 4.03 -3.22 21.32
C GLY A 163 2.84 -2.63 20.56
N LEU A 164 2.86 -2.72 19.23
CA LEU A 164 1.67 -2.55 18.40
C LEU A 164 0.88 -3.87 18.42
N ILE A 165 -0.41 -3.80 18.75
CA ILE A 165 -1.31 -4.96 18.76
C ILE A 165 -2.51 -4.62 17.88
N PHE A 166 -2.64 -5.29 16.73
CA PHE A 166 -3.65 -4.96 15.73
C PHE A 166 -5.09 -5.09 16.24
N GLU A 167 -5.36 -6.08 17.10
CA GLU A 167 -6.67 -6.28 17.73
C GLU A 167 -7.11 -5.09 18.60
N GLU A 168 -6.15 -4.45 19.28
CA GLU A 168 -6.39 -3.25 20.09
C GLU A 168 -6.57 -2.03 19.20
N LEU A 169 -5.70 -1.89 18.18
CA LEU A 169 -5.78 -0.79 17.23
C LEU A 169 -7.14 -0.76 16.52
N ARG A 170 -7.62 -1.91 16.04
CA ARG A 170 -8.93 -2.05 15.38
C ARG A 170 -10.09 -1.59 16.27
N LYS A 171 -9.96 -1.67 17.59
CA LYS A 171 -10.97 -1.17 18.54
C LYS A 171 -10.84 0.33 18.79
N SER A 172 -9.66 0.90 18.55
CA SER A 172 -9.38 2.32 18.80
C SER A 172 -9.73 3.25 17.63
N ILE A 173 -9.84 2.72 16.41
CA ILE A 173 -10.14 3.51 15.22
C ILE A 173 -11.25 2.86 14.38
N PRO A 174 -12.14 3.65 13.75
CA PRO A 174 -13.30 3.11 13.02
C PRO A 174 -12.97 2.64 11.59
N MET A 175 -11.85 3.07 11.02
CA MET A 175 -11.50 2.77 9.63
C MET A 175 -11.05 1.31 9.46
N PRO A 176 -11.30 0.70 8.29
CA PRO A 176 -10.61 -0.52 7.89
C PRO A 176 -9.08 -0.33 7.90
N ILE A 177 -8.39 -1.39 8.32
CA ILE A 177 -6.93 -1.38 8.46
C ILE A 177 -6.33 -2.33 7.42
N ILE A 178 -5.53 -1.79 6.50
CA ILE A 178 -4.72 -2.58 5.57
C ILE A 178 -3.32 -2.72 6.18
N VAL A 179 -2.74 -3.93 6.15
CA VAL A 179 -1.40 -4.16 6.72
C VAL A 179 -0.50 -4.83 5.71
N GLY A 180 0.74 -4.36 5.65
CA GLY A 180 1.77 -5.09 4.93
C GLY A 180 3.17 -4.50 5.09
N ASN A 181 4.16 -5.08 4.43
CA ASN A 181 4.00 -6.18 3.48
C ASN A 181 4.25 -7.55 4.13
N CYS A 182 3.59 -8.59 3.62
CA CYS A 182 3.89 -9.98 3.96
C CYS A 182 4.06 -10.82 2.69
N VAL A 183 4.75 -11.95 2.78
CA VAL A 183 5.09 -12.77 1.59
C VAL A 183 4.99 -14.28 1.83
N SER A 184 4.48 -14.71 2.98
CA SER A 184 4.35 -16.13 3.31
C SER A 184 2.97 -16.45 3.85
N TYR A 185 2.53 -17.68 3.55
CA TYR A 185 1.25 -18.23 4.02
C TYR A 185 1.05 -18.02 5.53
N SER A 186 2.03 -18.44 6.35
CA SER A 186 1.91 -18.42 7.80
C SER A 186 1.83 -17.01 8.37
N SER A 187 2.61 -16.07 7.84
CA SER A 187 2.57 -14.67 8.26
C SER A 187 1.28 -13.98 7.83
N CYS A 188 0.82 -14.25 6.60
CA CYS A 188 -0.45 -13.74 6.08
C CYS A 188 -1.62 -14.25 6.94
N LEU A 189 -1.72 -15.56 7.16
CA LEU A 189 -2.77 -16.16 7.98
C LEU A 189 -2.78 -15.60 9.42
N ALA A 190 -1.60 -15.39 10.01
CA ALA A 190 -1.48 -14.78 11.32
C ALA A 190 -1.99 -13.32 11.32
N LEU A 191 -1.68 -12.54 10.28
CA LEU A 191 -2.16 -11.17 10.12
C LEU A 191 -3.69 -11.14 9.95
N LEU A 192 -4.25 -11.98 9.08
CA LEU A 192 -5.69 -12.09 8.85
C LEU A 192 -6.47 -12.37 10.14
N ARG A 193 -5.96 -13.28 10.97
CA ARG A 193 -6.57 -13.63 12.27
C ARG A 193 -6.58 -12.48 13.28
N THR A 194 -5.79 -11.43 13.10
CA THR A 194 -5.87 -10.22 13.94
C THR A 194 -7.09 -9.33 13.63
N GLY A 195 -7.77 -9.59 12.51
CA GLY A 195 -9.00 -8.89 12.13
C GLY A 195 -8.79 -7.69 11.22
N ILE A 196 -7.62 -7.52 10.58
CA ILE A 196 -7.34 -6.49 9.56
C ILE A 196 -8.20 -6.64 8.29
N SER A 197 -8.45 -5.54 7.58
CA SER A 197 -9.37 -5.47 6.44
C SER A 197 -8.69 -5.66 5.08
N GLY A 198 -7.36 -5.78 5.01
CA GLY A 198 -6.63 -6.08 3.78
C GLY A 198 -5.16 -6.36 4.04
N VAL A 199 -4.50 -7.05 3.10
CA VAL A 199 -3.08 -7.40 3.21
C VAL A 199 -2.31 -6.91 1.99
N LEU A 200 -1.24 -6.14 2.17
CA LEU A 200 -0.28 -5.86 1.10
C LEU A 200 0.76 -6.99 1.01
N VAL A 201 1.04 -7.43 -0.21
CA VAL A 201 1.93 -8.57 -0.49
C VAL A 201 3.08 -8.14 -1.37
N GLY A 202 4.32 -8.29 -0.89
CA GLY A 202 5.52 -8.05 -1.68
C GLY A 202 6.72 -7.61 -0.85
N VAL A 203 7.86 -8.30 -1.00
CA VAL A 203 9.13 -7.95 -0.36
C VAL A 203 10.23 -8.09 -1.38
N GLY A 204 10.87 -6.97 -1.75
CA GLY A 204 11.96 -6.96 -2.73
C GLY A 204 11.62 -6.81 -4.23
N PRO A 205 10.38 -6.87 -4.75
CA PRO A 205 10.15 -6.79 -6.20
C PRO A 205 10.00 -5.35 -6.70
N GLY A 206 9.76 -4.37 -5.83
CA GLY A 206 9.56 -2.98 -6.21
C GLY A 206 10.80 -2.38 -6.86
N ALA A 207 10.63 -1.53 -7.88
CA ALA A 207 11.73 -0.92 -8.62
C ALA A 207 12.70 -0.11 -7.73
N ALA A 208 12.16 0.54 -6.68
CA ALA A 208 12.94 1.27 -5.68
C ALA A 208 13.40 0.41 -4.48
N CYS A 209 13.05 -0.88 -4.44
CA CYS A 209 13.31 -1.75 -3.30
C CYS A 209 14.66 -2.45 -3.45
N THR A 210 15.65 -2.06 -2.65
CA THR A 210 16.98 -2.67 -2.64
C THR A 210 17.11 -3.84 -1.66
N THR A 211 16.04 -4.20 -0.94
CA THR A 211 16.06 -5.21 0.14
C THR A 211 16.62 -6.57 -0.31
N ARG A 212 16.28 -7.03 -1.52
CA ARG A 212 16.81 -8.29 -2.05
C ARG A 212 18.32 -8.20 -2.31
N GLN A 213 18.79 -7.07 -2.83
CA GLN A 213 20.20 -6.85 -3.16
C GLN A 213 21.04 -6.62 -1.91
N VAL A 214 20.52 -5.87 -0.93
CA VAL A 214 21.25 -5.41 0.26
C VAL A 214 21.14 -6.39 1.42
N LEU A 215 19.93 -6.89 1.70
CA LEU A 215 19.66 -7.76 2.86
C LEU A 215 19.53 -9.24 2.48
N GLY A 216 19.44 -9.56 1.19
CA GLY A 216 19.19 -10.94 0.73
C GLY A 216 17.77 -11.45 1.03
N VAL A 217 16.85 -10.56 1.42
CA VAL A 217 15.48 -10.91 1.80
C VAL A 217 14.52 -10.56 0.67
N GLY A 218 13.72 -11.53 0.24
CA GLY A 218 12.66 -11.30 -0.74
C GLY A 218 12.05 -12.60 -1.25
N VAL A 219 10.86 -12.49 -1.82
CA VAL A 219 10.14 -13.61 -2.44
C VAL A 219 9.64 -13.16 -3.80
N PRO A 220 9.87 -13.95 -4.87
CA PRO A 220 9.28 -13.68 -6.18
C PRO A 220 7.76 -13.53 -6.12
N GLN A 221 7.23 -12.52 -6.83
CA GLN A 221 5.92 -11.94 -6.56
C GLN A 221 4.74 -12.89 -6.84
N ILE A 222 4.86 -13.79 -7.81
CA ILE A 222 3.81 -14.79 -8.11
C ILE A 222 3.68 -15.75 -6.93
N THR A 223 4.80 -16.32 -6.46
CA THR A 223 4.78 -17.20 -5.29
C THR A 223 4.25 -16.48 -4.05
N ALA A 224 4.71 -15.26 -3.78
CA ALA A 224 4.25 -14.50 -2.62
C ALA A 224 2.72 -14.27 -2.66
N THR A 225 2.19 -13.91 -3.83
CA THR A 225 0.75 -13.66 -4.02
C THR A 225 -0.06 -14.94 -3.85
N ILE A 226 0.35 -16.05 -4.48
CA ILE A 226 -0.32 -17.36 -4.36
C ILE A 226 -0.35 -17.84 -2.90
N ASP A 227 0.79 -17.75 -2.20
CA ASP A 227 0.88 -18.21 -0.80
C ASP A 227 -0.04 -17.39 0.12
N CYS A 228 -0.15 -16.08 -0.11
CA CYS A 228 -1.04 -15.21 0.65
C CYS A 228 -2.51 -15.40 0.26
N ALA A 229 -2.81 -15.63 -1.01
CA ALA A 229 -4.17 -15.98 -1.46
C ALA A 229 -4.64 -17.31 -0.85
N ALA A 230 -3.76 -18.31 -0.78
CA ALA A 230 -4.06 -19.58 -0.11
C ALA A 230 -4.35 -19.38 1.39
N ALA A 231 -3.61 -18.49 2.06
CA ALA A 231 -3.87 -18.12 3.46
C ALA A 231 -5.21 -17.39 3.63
N ARG A 232 -5.58 -16.52 2.68
CA ARG A 232 -6.89 -15.87 2.62
C ARG A 232 -8.02 -16.87 2.48
N ASP A 233 -7.87 -17.87 1.62
CA ASP A 233 -8.88 -18.91 1.40
C ASP A 233 -9.06 -19.80 2.62
N GLU A 234 -7.97 -20.13 3.34
CA GLU A 234 -8.06 -20.81 4.63
C GLU A 234 -8.79 -19.95 5.67
N TYR A 235 -8.41 -18.68 5.80
CA TYR A 235 -9.08 -17.78 6.74
C TYR A 235 -10.57 -17.61 6.42
N LEU A 236 -10.95 -17.56 5.14
CA LEU A 236 -12.34 -17.55 4.70
C LEU A 236 -13.08 -18.81 5.14
N ARG A 237 -12.47 -20.00 4.98
CA ARG A 237 -13.05 -21.26 5.48
C ARG A 237 -13.20 -21.26 7.00
N GLU A 238 -12.23 -20.73 7.73
CA GLU A 238 -12.22 -20.71 9.20
C GLU A 238 -13.25 -19.72 9.78
N SER A 239 -13.36 -18.53 9.18
CA SER A 239 -14.05 -17.38 9.79
C SER A 239 -15.32 -16.94 9.05
N GLY A 240 -15.51 -17.38 7.81
CA GLY A 240 -16.54 -16.86 6.91
C GLY A 240 -16.26 -15.45 6.37
N ARG A 241 -15.12 -14.84 6.71
CA ARG A 241 -14.77 -13.48 6.31
C ARG A 241 -13.75 -13.45 5.19
N TYR A 242 -14.10 -12.77 4.10
CA TYR A 242 -13.18 -12.49 3.00
C TYR A 242 -12.33 -11.25 3.31
N VAL A 243 -11.01 -11.34 3.15
CA VAL A 243 -10.10 -10.22 3.31
C VAL A 243 -9.24 -10.11 2.05
N PRO A 244 -9.24 -8.98 1.34
CA PRO A 244 -8.51 -8.84 0.09
C PRO A 244 -6.99 -8.94 0.23
N ILE A 245 -6.38 -9.56 -0.77
CA ILE A 245 -4.93 -9.60 -1.01
C ILE A 245 -4.58 -8.56 -2.06
N ILE A 246 -3.64 -7.68 -1.73
CA ILE A 246 -3.21 -6.58 -2.58
C ILE A 246 -1.75 -6.81 -2.95
N THR A 247 -1.46 -7.11 -4.21
CA THR A 247 -0.08 -7.34 -4.67
C THR A 247 0.63 -6.00 -4.84
N ASP A 248 1.69 -5.77 -4.07
CA ASP A 248 2.47 -4.53 -4.01
C ASP A 248 3.87 -4.71 -4.60
N GLY A 249 4.09 -4.08 -5.76
CA GLY A 249 5.39 -4.02 -6.44
C GLY A 249 5.68 -5.14 -7.44
N GLY A 250 6.72 -4.94 -8.26
CA GLY A 250 7.19 -5.89 -9.28
C GLY A 250 6.61 -5.75 -10.68
N PHE A 251 5.68 -4.81 -10.89
CA PHE A 251 5.01 -4.61 -12.16
C PHE A 251 5.86 -3.80 -13.14
N ARG A 252 5.94 -4.23 -14.39
CA ARG A 252 6.56 -3.48 -15.49
C ARG A 252 5.60 -3.17 -16.64
N ASN A 253 4.56 -3.99 -16.81
CA ASN A 253 3.59 -3.86 -17.90
C ASN A 253 2.23 -4.48 -17.52
N GLY A 254 1.23 -4.28 -18.38
CA GLY A 254 -0.13 -4.83 -18.19
C GLY A 254 -0.20 -6.36 -18.03
N GLY A 255 0.73 -7.10 -18.63
CA GLY A 255 0.81 -8.55 -18.45
C GLY A 255 1.17 -8.96 -17.03
N ASP A 256 2.04 -8.20 -16.35
CA ASP A 256 2.38 -8.45 -14.94
C ASP A 256 1.15 -8.20 -14.04
N LEU A 257 0.33 -7.18 -14.34
CA LEU A 257 -0.95 -6.95 -13.65
C LEU A 257 -1.88 -8.15 -13.80
N CYS A 258 -2.12 -8.61 -15.03
CA CYS A 258 -2.97 -9.77 -15.29
C CYS A 258 -2.49 -11.00 -14.52
N LYS A 259 -1.17 -11.24 -14.48
CA LYS A 259 -0.58 -12.38 -13.78
C LYS A 259 -0.76 -12.27 -12.26
N ALA A 260 -0.73 -11.07 -11.67
CA ALA A 260 -1.00 -10.88 -10.25
C ALA A 260 -2.45 -11.21 -9.90
N PHE A 261 -3.42 -10.73 -10.68
CA PHE A 261 -4.83 -11.09 -10.51
C PHE A 261 -5.05 -12.60 -10.66
N ALA A 262 -4.47 -13.22 -11.70
CA ALA A 262 -4.52 -14.67 -11.89
C ALA A 262 -3.84 -15.46 -10.75
N SER A 263 -2.93 -14.83 -10.00
CA SER A 263 -2.26 -15.41 -8.83
C SER A 263 -3.06 -15.27 -7.54
N GLY A 264 -4.23 -14.61 -7.57
CA GLY A 264 -5.13 -14.48 -6.44
C GLY A 264 -5.18 -13.09 -5.79
N ALA A 265 -4.59 -12.07 -6.41
CA ALA A 265 -4.74 -10.68 -5.97
C ALA A 265 -6.15 -10.16 -6.26
N ASP A 266 -6.68 -9.33 -5.36
CA ASP A 266 -7.94 -8.61 -5.49
C ASP A 266 -7.74 -7.18 -5.99
N ALA A 267 -6.56 -6.62 -5.70
CA ALA A 267 -6.09 -5.34 -6.21
C ALA A 267 -4.57 -5.35 -6.32
N VAL A 268 -4.03 -4.34 -6.98
CA VAL A 268 -2.59 -4.11 -7.05
C VAL A 268 -2.21 -2.74 -6.52
N MET A 269 -1.05 -2.64 -5.90
CA MET A 269 -0.46 -1.36 -5.52
C MET A 269 0.67 -0.99 -6.51
N LEU A 270 0.56 0.19 -7.11
CA LEU A 270 1.46 0.69 -8.15
C LEU A 270 2.22 1.93 -7.67
N GLY A 271 3.55 1.86 -7.75
CA GLY A 271 4.46 2.97 -7.46
C GLY A 271 5.05 3.56 -8.74
N SER A 272 6.19 3.03 -9.18
CA SER A 272 6.98 3.57 -10.31
C SER A 272 6.25 3.72 -11.65
N ILE A 273 5.17 2.95 -11.88
CA ILE A 273 4.33 3.12 -13.08
C ILE A 273 3.54 4.43 -12.98
N LEU A 274 2.98 4.74 -11.81
CA LEU A 274 2.20 5.96 -11.60
C LEU A 274 3.09 7.18 -11.37
N ALA A 275 4.33 7.01 -10.90
CA ALA A 275 5.32 8.09 -10.82
C ALA A 275 5.68 8.70 -12.19
N GLN A 276 5.30 8.04 -13.30
CA GLN A 276 5.53 8.55 -14.67
C GLN A 276 4.34 9.35 -15.21
N ALA A 277 3.24 9.45 -14.46
CA ALA A 277 2.07 10.23 -14.87
C ALA A 277 2.38 11.74 -14.82
N GLU A 278 1.75 12.53 -15.68
CA GLU A 278 1.90 14.00 -15.68
C GLU A 278 1.45 14.60 -14.35
N GLU A 279 0.48 13.97 -13.69
CA GLU A 279 -0.09 14.40 -12.43
C GLU A 279 0.71 13.93 -11.20
N ALA A 280 1.73 13.09 -11.39
CA ALA A 280 2.59 12.64 -10.29
C ALA A 280 3.41 13.83 -9.74
N PRO A 281 3.56 13.93 -8.40
CA PRO A 281 4.14 15.12 -7.79
C PRO A 281 5.68 15.19 -7.79
N GLY A 282 6.38 14.12 -8.18
CA GLY A 282 7.84 14.04 -8.10
C GLY A 282 8.50 13.26 -9.21
#